data_AF-A0A402DMS5-F1
#
_entry.id   AF-A0A402DMS5-F1
#
_cell.length_a   1.000
_cell.length_b   1.000
_cell.length_c   1.000
_cell.angle_alpha   90.00
_cell.angle_beta   90.00
_cell.angle_gamma   90.00
#
_symmetry.space_group_name_H-M   'P 1'
#
loop_
_entity.id
_entity.type
_entity.pdbx_description
1 polymer ?
#
loop_
_entity_poly.entity_id
_entity_poly.type
_entity_poly.pdbx_seq_one_letter_code
_entity_poly.pdbx_strand_id
1 'polypeptide(L)'
;MPTPAQDLLALRISTLRSDVEKVRHAVELAERRNAQMAAISDVVESSSKAAYEGLAELNDVINQLRGFVRLNPLVEDALSESLVGVAADGTEVQLLDLVNGMSAQVEGIRSQVDAPRRPLVRVVRAQVDLKDRTGQLERSLDTRCRVLTTALDDLAARTAAGAPRELWSAFDTLLHEQARPLFVEYVDFLGGLTVRETGLDGRICEMSEFLLGGLASTRFVSIPASQSALSSAMDSVIKMGFPEWSVWGLPLAAHEVGVALWDDPMITDLRAAIREQVPAECDDAELAELFGDAFAAWTMGPAYGCAALLLRLQPHGADVRAHARPRDVDRARLVLGVLRSLTPPASDDGLSAAVETLASLWERTTRTLAPVTTAGGGDGGGVGGGEEPGGAGAGAAHEDDGLDARVAAAVQALHDADVTSAPLTPEQWQAVETLASLRERATRALAPAPLAGGGTGGAAPAEAGVPGGAGAAPGDDWVDALVTAAVQALRDVRLTYPPLTVEQWQAVEERRGDLARAPGDGPEPVVPARPETLLELLNAAWVARLEGDAGPDVLAAAVTRLWQHRSTGTSGLGTSGTGSSLPHRIGAGRQ
;
A
#
# COMPACT_ATOMS: atom_id res chain seq x y z
N MET A 1 -22.54 43.26 -24.20
CA MET A 1 -21.40 42.56 -24.84
C MET A 1 -20.58 41.96 -23.71
N PRO A 2 -20.35 40.64 -23.69
CA PRO A 2 -19.43 40.04 -22.73
C PRO A 2 -18.04 40.68 -22.89
N THR A 3 -17.33 40.79 -21.77
CA THR A 3 -15.94 41.23 -21.79
C THR A 3 -15.03 40.07 -22.22
N PRO A 4 -13.87 40.32 -22.86
CA PRO A 4 -12.92 39.25 -23.20
C PRO A 4 -12.53 38.36 -22.01
N ALA A 5 -12.50 38.92 -20.80
CA ALA A 5 -12.23 38.19 -19.57
C ALA A 5 -13.37 37.22 -19.19
N GLN A 6 -14.64 37.59 -19.44
CA GLN A 6 -15.78 36.71 -19.26
C GLN A 6 -15.80 35.58 -20.29
N ASP A 7 -15.49 35.89 -21.56
CA ASP A 7 -15.42 34.88 -22.62
C ASP A 7 -14.31 33.84 -22.33
N LEU A 8 -13.15 34.28 -21.86
CA LEU A 8 -12.05 33.38 -21.46
C LEU A 8 -12.44 32.51 -20.25
N LEU A 9 -13.10 33.09 -19.25
CA LEU A 9 -13.56 32.34 -18.08
C LEU A 9 -14.63 31.30 -18.48
N ALA A 10 -15.59 31.67 -19.32
CA ALA A 10 -16.60 30.76 -19.85
C ALA A 10 -15.95 29.60 -20.62
N LEU A 11 -14.93 29.88 -21.44
CA LEU A 11 -14.15 28.85 -22.12
C LEU A 11 -13.47 27.90 -21.11
N ARG A 12 -12.79 28.43 -20.08
CA ARG A 12 -12.12 27.62 -19.04
C ARG A 12 -13.10 26.73 -18.27
N ILE A 13 -14.26 27.27 -17.89
CA ILE A 13 -15.33 26.51 -17.23
C ILE A 13 -15.82 25.38 -18.15
N SER A 14 -16.02 25.67 -19.44
CA SER A 14 -16.44 24.64 -20.41
C SER A 14 -15.40 23.53 -20.60
N THR A 15 -14.11 23.87 -20.62
CA THR A 15 -13.02 22.89 -20.71
C THR A 15 -12.98 22.02 -19.46
N LEU A 16 -13.01 22.63 -18.28
CA LEU A 16 -12.98 21.88 -17.02
C LEU A 16 -14.19 20.95 -16.88
N ARG A 17 -15.38 21.40 -17.31
CA ARG A 17 -16.58 20.56 -17.40
C ARG A 17 -16.37 19.35 -18.30
N SER A 18 -15.82 19.54 -19.50
CA SER A 18 -15.51 18.44 -20.41
C SER A 18 -14.55 17.42 -19.79
N ASP A 19 -13.55 17.88 -19.03
CA ASP A 19 -12.60 16.99 -18.36
C ASP A 19 -13.25 16.20 -17.22
N VAL A 20 -14.16 16.81 -16.45
CA VAL A 20 -14.98 16.11 -15.44
C VAL A 20 -15.90 15.07 -16.10
N GLU A 21 -16.49 15.39 -17.25
CA GLU A 21 -17.30 14.43 -18.02
C GLU A 21 -16.50 13.23 -18.52
N LYS A 22 -15.22 13.43 -18.89
CA LYS A 22 -14.33 12.31 -19.27
C LYS A 22 -14.08 11.37 -18.09
N VAL A 23 -13.85 11.91 -16.89
CA VAL A 23 -13.70 11.10 -15.67
C VAL A 23 -14.98 10.31 -15.40
N ARG A 24 -16.15 10.96 -15.47
CA ARG A 24 -17.43 10.26 -15.30
C ARG A 24 -17.64 9.17 -16.36
N HIS A 25 -17.31 9.44 -17.62
CA HIS A 25 -17.41 8.43 -18.69
C HIS A 25 -16.48 7.24 -18.45
N ALA A 26 -15.26 7.46 -17.94
CA ALA A 26 -14.35 6.38 -17.59
C ALA A 26 -14.88 5.53 -16.42
N VAL A 27 -15.49 6.15 -15.41
CA VAL A 27 -16.21 5.47 -14.33
C VAL A 27 -17.34 4.60 -14.88
N GLU A 28 -18.19 5.14 -15.77
CA GLU A 28 -19.27 4.38 -16.43
C GLU A 28 -18.75 3.21 -17.30
N LEU A 29 -17.55 3.34 -17.89
CA LEU A 29 -16.92 2.28 -18.65
C LEU A 29 -16.36 1.19 -17.73
N ALA A 30 -15.78 1.57 -16.60
CA ALA A 30 -15.34 0.64 -15.56
C ALA A 30 -16.53 -0.15 -15.00
N GLU A 31 -17.65 0.52 -14.69
CA GLU A 31 -18.91 -0.12 -14.27
C GLU A 31 -19.40 -1.16 -15.28
N ARG A 32 -19.40 -0.82 -16.58
CA ARG A 32 -19.81 -1.75 -17.64
C ARG A 32 -18.88 -2.95 -17.73
N ARG A 33 -17.57 -2.76 -17.64
CA ARG A 33 -16.59 -3.86 -17.62
C ARG A 33 -16.79 -4.74 -16.39
N ASN A 34 -17.03 -4.15 -15.23
CA ASN A 34 -17.34 -4.86 -13.99
C ASN A 34 -18.62 -5.70 -14.11
N ALA A 35 -19.66 -5.16 -14.74
CA ALA A 35 -20.89 -5.91 -15.01
C ALA A 35 -20.67 -7.09 -15.98
N GLN A 36 -19.83 -6.92 -17.01
CA GLN A 36 -19.45 -8.01 -17.92
C GLN A 36 -18.66 -9.10 -17.21
N MET A 37 -17.69 -8.73 -16.36
CA MET A 37 -16.92 -9.69 -15.57
C MET A 37 -17.80 -10.43 -14.55
N ALA A 38 -18.77 -9.75 -13.93
CA ALA A 38 -19.75 -10.38 -13.06
C ALA A 38 -20.59 -11.43 -13.81
N ALA A 39 -21.04 -11.13 -15.04
CA ALA A 39 -21.75 -12.11 -15.85
C ALA A 39 -20.88 -13.34 -16.20
N ILE A 40 -19.58 -13.13 -16.47
CA ILE A 40 -18.62 -14.23 -16.68
C ILE A 40 -18.47 -15.06 -15.39
N SER A 41 -18.35 -14.39 -14.24
CA SER A 41 -18.28 -15.03 -12.93
C SER A 41 -19.50 -15.92 -12.66
N ASP A 42 -20.72 -15.43 -12.92
CA ASP A 42 -21.95 -16.19 -12.74
C ASP A 42 -21.99 -17.44 -13.64
N VAL A 43 -21.48 -17.33 -14.89
CA VAL A 43 -21.35 -18.47 -15.81
C VAL A 43 -20.33 -19.49 -15.29
N VAL A 44 -19.20 -19.03 -14.73
CA VAL A 44 -18.18 -19.91 -14.15
C VAL A 44 -18.71 -20.63 -12.90
N GLU A 45 -19.39 -19.91 -12.02
CA GLU A 45 -19.94 -20.47 -10.79
C GLU A 45 -21.05 -21.48 -11.08
N SER A 46 -21.98 -21.15 -11.98
CA SER A 46 -23.05 -22.06 -12.41
C SER A 46 -22.51 -23.31 -13.11
N SER A 47 -21.54 -23.15 -14.01
CA SER A 47 -20.89 -24.29 -14.69
C SER A 47 -20.13 -25.17 -13.71
N SER A 48 -19.43 -24.56 -12.74
CA SER A 48 -18.73 -25.29 -11.68
C SER A 48 -19.72 -26.06 -10.80
N LYS A 49 -20.84 -25.46 -10.43
CA LYS A 49 -21.88 -26.11 -9.63
C LYS A 49 -22.45 -27.33 -10.36
N ALA A 50 -22.83 -27.18 -11.62
CA ALA A 50 -23.34 -28.27 -12.45
C ALA A 50 -22.32 -29.41 -12.59
N ALA A 51 -21.02 -29.10 -12.73
CA ALA A 51 -19.97 -30.11 -12.78
C ALA A 51 -19.87 -30.93 -11.47
N TYR A 52 -20.01 -30.30 -10.29
CA TYR A 52 -20.01 -31.03 -9.02
C TYR A 52 -21.28 -31.85 -8.79
N GLU A 53 -22.43 -31.35 -9.22
CA GLU A 53 -23.68 -32.11 -9.17
C GLU A 53 -23.55 -33.39 -10.02
N GLY A 54 -23.03 -33.27 -11.26
CA GLY A 54 -22.77 -34.44 -12.11
C GLY A 54 -21.72 -35.41 -11.55
N LEU A 55 -20.64 -34.90 -10.94
CA LEU A 55 -19.64 -35.74 -10.27
C LEU A 55 -20.20 -36.44 -9.03
N ALA A 56 -21.09 -35.78 -8.28
CA ALA A 56 -21.76 -36.37 -7.13
C ALA A 56 -22.72 -37.50 -7.55
N GLU A 57 -23.53 -37.27 -8.58
CA GLU A 57 -24.42 -38.29 -9.16
C GLU A 57 -23.63 -39.52 -9.65
N LEU A 58 -22.50 -39.30 -10.34
CA LEU A 58 -21.64 -40.37 -10.82
C LEU A 58 -21.04 -41.19 -9.66
N ASN A 59 -20.63 -40.53 -8.59
CA ASN A 59 -20.11 -41.18 -7.39
C ASN A 59 -21.19 -42.01 -6.67
N ASP A 60 -22.43 -41.52 -6.64
CA ASP A 60 -23.57 -42.26 -6.10
C ASP A 60 -23.87 -43.52 -6.92
N VAL A 61 -23.83 -43.44 -8.26
CA VAL A 61 -23.98 -44.61 -9.14
C VAL A 61 -22.87 -45.64 -8.88
N ILE A 62 -21.61 -45.21 -8.74
CA ILE A 62 -20.49 -46.10 -8.41
C ILE A 62 -20.72 -46.79 -7.06
N ASN A 63 -21.19 -46.05 -6.05
CA ASN A 63 -21.49 -46.61 -4.73
C ASN A 63 -22.67 -47.58 -4.75
N GLN A 64 -23.70 -47.30 -5.54
CA GLN A 64 -24.83 -48.22 -5.75
C GLN A 64 -24.38 -49.50 -6.45
N LEU A 65 -23.57 -49.41 -7.51
CA LEU A 65 -23.00 -50.57 -8.19
C LEU A 65 -22.13 -51.42 -7.24
N ARG A 66 -21.27 -50.76 -6.44
CA ARG A 66 -20.45 -51.44 -5.43
C ARG A 66 -21.32 -52.14 -4.38
N GLY A 67 -22.41 -51.51 -3.94
CA GLY A 67 -23.37 -52.10 -3.02
C GLY A 67 -24.11 -53.29 -3.63
N PHE A 68 -24.58 -53.15 -4.87
CA PHE A 68 -25.27 -54.21 -5.61
C PHE A 68 -24.41 -55.46 -5.79
N VAL A 69 -23.14 -55.29 -6.20
CA VAL A 69 -22.18 -56.39 -6.35
C VAL A 69 -21.95 -57.10 -5.00
N ARG A 70 -21.89 -56.36 -3.88
CA ARG A 70 -21.67 -56.93 -2.55
C ARG A 70 -22.90 -57.63 -1.94
N LEU A 71 -24.10 -57.20 -2.31
CA LEU A 71 -25.34 -57.61 -1.63
C LEU A 71 -26.19 -58.61 -2.42
N ASN A 72 -25.90 -58.87 -3.70
CA ASN A 72 -26.63 -59.86 -4.48
C ASN A 72 -25.89 -61.19 -4.54
N PRO A 73 -26.27 -62.18 -3.71
CA PRO A 73 -25.76 -63.54 -3.84
C PRO A 73 -26.10 -64.15 -5.20
N LEU A 74 -27.16 -63.69 -5.88
CA LEU A 74 -27.48 -64.11 -7.25
C LEU A 74 -26.46 -63.65 -8.30
N VAL A 75 -25.75 -62.53 -8.07
CA VAL A 75 -24.66 -62.09 -8.95
C VAL A 75 -23.43 -62.95 -8.70
N GLU A 76 -23.16 -63.29 -7.43
CA GLU A 76 -22.14 -64.24 -7.02
C GLU A 76 -22.40 -65.64 -7.61
N ASP A 77 -23.65 -66.12 -7.52
CA ASP A 77 -24.13 -67.40 -8.06
C ASP A 77 -24.12 -67.40 -9.61
N ALA A 78 -24.61 -66.34 -10.28
CA ALA A 78 -24.62 -66.27 -11.74
C ALA A 78 -23.21 -66.12 -12.35
N LEU A 79 -22.31 -65.40 -11.66
CA LEU A 79 -20.90 -65.35 -12.04
C LEU A 79 -20.28 -66.74 -11.88
N SER A 80 -20.46 -67.38 -10.72
CA SER A 80 -19.92 -68.72 -10.46
C SER A 80 -20.50 -69.79 -11.40
N GLU A 81 -21.76 -69.72 -11.81
CA GLU A 81 -22.41 -70.66 -12.74
C GLU A 81 -21.94 -70.47 -14.21
N SER A 82 -21.74 -69.23 -14.65
CA SER A 82 -21.16 -68.91 -15.97
C SER A 82 -19.66 -69.26 -16.06
N LEU A 83 -18.99 -69.45 -14.92
CA LEU A 83 -17.56 -69.73 -14.80
C LEU A 83 -17.18 -71.21 -14.68
N VAL A 84 -18.15 -72.13 -14.62
CA VAL A 84 -17.87 -73.57 -14.48
C VAL A 84 -17.10 -74.15 -15.70
N GLY A 85 -16.96 -73.40 -16.80
CA GLY A 85 -16.18 -73.79 -17.99
C GLY A 85 -14.83 -73.10 -18.20
N VAL A 86 -14.52 -72.01 -17.49
CA VAL A 86 -13.31 -71.20 -17.71
C VAL A 86 -12.71 -70.88 -16.35
N ALA A 87 -11.58 -71.51 -16.03
CA ALA A 87 -10.75 -71.37 -14.82
C ALA A 87 -11.24 -70.34 -13.78
N ALA A 88 -11.76 -70.84 -12.66
CA ALA A 88 -12.48 -70.13 -11.60
C ALA A 88 -11.70 -69.09 -10.76
N ASP A 89 -10.61 -68.52 -11.26
CA ASP A 89 -9.62 -67.80 -10.43
C ASP A 89 -9.54 -66.26 -10.63
N GLY A 90 -10.52 -65.59 -11.27
CA GLY A 90 -10.29 -64.15 -11.55
C GLY A 90 -11.45 -63.20 -11.84
N THR A 91 -12.71 -63.63 -11.84
CA THR A 91 -13.80 -62.82 -12.42
C THR A 91 -14.44 -61.85 -11.44
N GLU A 92 -14.55 -62.23 -10.16
CA GLU A 92 -14.90 -61.30 -9.09
C GLU A 92 -13.83 -60.19 -8.96
N VAL A 93 -12.56 -60.58 -9.07
CA VAL A 93 -11.41 -59.67 -9.12
C VAL A 93 -11.55 -58.70 -10.31
N GLN A 94 -11.94 -59.17 -11.50
CA GLN A 94 -12.15 -58.32 -12.67
C GLN A 94 -13.28 -57.28 -12.51
N LEU A 95 -14.39 -57.62 -11.85
CA LEU A 95 -15.49 -56.66 -11.62
C LEU A 95 -15.12 -55.62 -10.57
N LEU A 96 -14.45 -56.03 -9.48
CA LEU A 96 -13.93 -55.10 -8.49
C LEU A 96 -12.86 -54.20 -9.08
N ASP A 97 -11.97 -54.73 -9.93
CA ASP A 97 -10.97 -53.96 -10.67
C ASP A 97 -11.60 -52.97 -11.63
N LEU A 98 -12.70 -53.33 -12.31
CA LEU A 98 -13.46 -52.41 -13.15
C LEU A 98 -14.08 -51.27 -12.33
N VAL A 99 -14.72 -51.57 -11.19
CA VAL A 99 -15.30 -50.56 -10.29
C VAL A 99 -14.22 -49.65 -9.68
N ASN A 100 -13.06 -50.21 -9.33
CA ASN A 100 -11.92 -49.45 -8.84
C ASN A 100 -11.32 -48.57 -9.95
N GLY A 101 -11.24 -49.10 -11.18
CA GLY A 101 -10.83 -48.35 -12.36
C GLY A 101 -11.78 -47.18 -12.67
N MET A 102 -13.09 -47.39 -12.59
CA MET A 102 -14.09 -46.32 -12.70
C MET A 102 -13.91 -45.27 -11.59
N SER A 103 -13.71 -45.70 -10.34
CA SER A 103 -13.47 -44.79 -9.21
C SER A 103 -12.21 -43.93 -9.43
N ALA A 104 -11.12 -44.54 -9.91
CA ALA A 104 -9.88 -43.83 -10.24
C ALA A 104 -10.06 -42.85 -11.41
N GLN A 105 -10.85 -43.21 -12.42
CA GLN A 105 -11.20 -42.30 -13.52
C GLN A 105 -12.04 -41.10 -13.02
N VAL A 106 -13.01 -41.33 -12.13
CA VAL A 106 -13.79 -40.23 -11.52
C VAL A 106 -12.91 -39.28 -10.73
N GLU A 107 -11.98 -39.80 -9.92
CA GLU A 107 -11.04 -38.95 -9.18
C GLU A 107 -10.09 -38.20 -10.11
N GLY A 108 -9.67 -38.84 -11.22
CA GLY A 108 -8.91 -38.19 -12.29
C GLY A 108 -9.67 -37.03 -12.93
N ILE A 109 -10.94 -37.22 -13.29
CA ILE A 109 -11.81 -36.17 -13.84
C ILE A 109 -12.01 -35.06 -12.80
N ARG A 110 -12.26 -35.42 -11.53
CA ARG A 110 -12.39 -34.45 -10.43
C ARG A 110 -11.14 -33.60 -10.30
N SER A 111 -9.95 -34.20 -10.31
CA SER A 111 -8.69 -33.47 -10.30
C SER A 111 -8.51 -32.57 -11.53
N GLN A 112 -8.92 -33.03 -12.71
CA GLN A 112 -8.87 -32.25 -13.95
C GLN A 112 -9.86 -31.07 -13.96
N VAL A 113 -10.99 -31.17 -13.25
CA VAL A 113 -11.95 -30.07 -13.06
C VAL A 113 -11.50 -29.11 -11.96
N ASP A 114 -10.96 -29.64 -10.86
CA ASP A 114 -10.46 -28.85 -9.72
C ASP A 114 -9.25 -27.98 -10.11
N ALA A 115 -8.34 -28.51 -10.95
CA ALA A 115 -7.14 -27.82 -11.37
C ALA A 115 -7.39 -26.45 -12.04
N PRO A 116 -8.26 -26.31 -13.07
CA PRO A 116 -8.63 -25.03 -13.64
C PRO A 116 -9.64 -24.26 -12.77
N ARG A 117 -10.48 -24.96 -12.00
CA ARG A 117 -11.47 -24.30 -11.13
C ARG A 117 -10.80 -23.46 -10.06
N ARG A 118 -9.77 -23.95 -9.37
CA ARG A 118 -9.13 -23.21 -8.27
C ARG A 118 -8.65 -21.80 -8.70
N PRO A 119 -7.88 -21.62 -9.77
CA PRO A 119 -7.51 -20.30 -10.25
C PRO A 119 -8.72 -19.50 -10.72
N LEU A 120 -9.71 -20.12 -11.39
CA LEU A 120 -10.95 -19.44 -11.78
C LEU A 120 -11.76 -18.92 -10.58
N VAL A 121 -11.94 -19.72 -9.52
CA VAL A 121 -12.61 -19.32 -8.28
C VAL A 121 -11.81 -18.24 -7.55
N ARG A 122 -10.48 -18.28 -7.59
CA ARG A 122 -9.64 -17.19 -7.05
C ARG A 122 -9.86 -15.90 -7.84
N VAL A 123 -9.83 -15.95 -9.17
CA VAL A 123 -10.10 -14.80 -10.04
C VAL A 123 -11.51 -14.27 -9.81
N VAL A 124 -12.51 -15.14 -9.81
CA VAL A 124 -13.92 -14.80 -9.55
C VAL A 124 -14.09 -14.15 -8.18
N ARG A 125 -13.56 -14.76 -7.11
CA ARG A 125 -13.64 -14.17 -5.77
C ARG A 125 -12.93 -12.83 -5.68
N ALA A 126 -11.71 -12.74 -6.21
CA ALA A 126 -10.97 -11.48 -6.27
C ALA A 126 -11.75 -10.41 -7.05
N GLN A 127 -12.52 -10.81 -8.07
CA GLN A 127 -13.35 -9.90 -8.85
C GLN A 127 -14.66 -9.51 -8.20
N VAL A 128 -15.38 -10.43 -7.54
CA VAL A 128 -16.58 -10.10 -6.75
C VAL A 128 -16.21 -9.11 -5.66
N ASP A 129 -15.10 -9.38 -4.98
CA ASP A 129 -14.49 -8.48 -4.03
C ASP A 129 -14.12 -7.13 -4.63
N LEU A 130 -13.49 -7.12 -5.82
CA LEU A 130 -13.15 -5.89 -6.52
C LEU A 130 -14.40 -5.11 -6.90
N LYS A 131 -15.47 -5.78 -7.34
CA LYS A 131 -16.75 -5.18 -7.77
C LYS A 131 -17.43 -4.41 -6.65
N ASP A 132 -17.58 -5.04 -5.48
CA ASP A 132 -18.25 -4.38 -4.34
C ASP A 132 -17.47 -3.13 -3.90
N ARG A 133 -16.14 -3.17 -4.04
CA ARG A 133 -15.23 -2.09 -3.68
C ARG A 133 -15.13 -1.00 -4.75
N THR A 134 -15.06 -1.36 -6.02
CA THR A 134 -15.16 -0.42 -7.13
C THR A 134 -16.52 0.27 -7.11
N GLY A 135 -17.59 -0.40 -6.69
CA GLY A 135 -18.90 0.24 -6.54
C GLY A 135 -18.95 1.34 -5.47
N GLN A 136 -18.15 1.27 -4.40
CA GLN A 136 -18.02 2.37 -3.44
C GLN A 136 -17.24 3.53 -4.03
N LEU A 137 -16.12 3.21 -4.69
CA LEU A 137 -15.29 4.18 -5.39
C LEU A 137 -16.06 4.94 -6.46
N GLU A 138 -16.75 4.20 -7.33
CA GLU A 138 -17.53 4.71 -8.46
C GLU A 138 -18.56 5.72 -7.93
N ARG A 139 -19.27 5.37 -6.85
CA ARG A 139 -20.22 6.28 -6.17
C ARG A 139 -19.57 7.54 -5.61
N SER A 140 -18.39 7.42 -5.03
CA SER A 140 -17.70 8.56 -4.43
C SER A 140 -17.14 9.52 -5.48
N LEU A 141 -16.47 9.00 -6.53
CA LEU A 141 -16.01 9.78 -7.67
C LEU A 141 -17.18 10.43 -8.41
N ASP A 142 -18.26 9.70 -8.66
CA ASP A 142 -19.47 10.24 -9.29
C ASP A 142 -20.10 11.34 -8.43
N THR A 143 -20.16 11.18 -7.11
CA THR A 143 -20.65 12.22 -6.19
C THR A 143 -19.80 13.49 -6.29
N ARG A 144 -18.46 13.37 -6.25
CA ARG A 144 -17.55 14.52 -6.38
C ARG A 144 -17.63 15.17 -7.76
N CYS A 145 -17.72 14.37 -8.83
CA CYS A 145 -17.97 14.85 -10.18
C CYS A 145 -19.27 15.67 -10.24
N ARG A 146 -20.38 15.19 -9.64
CA ARG A 146 -21.65 15.91 -9.60
C ARG A 146 -21.57 17.21 -8.81
N VAL A 147 -20.91 17.21 -7.65
CA VAL A 147 -20.69 18.42 -6.85
C VAL A 147 -19.90 19.44 -7.68
N LEU A 148 -18.82 19.01 -8.32
CA LEU A 148 -17.97 19.86 -9.15
C LEU A 148 -18.71 20.37 -10.39
N THR A 149 -19.51 19.53 -11.07
CA THR A 149 -20.36 19.95 -12.19
C THR A 149 -21.39 20.99 -11.75
N THR A 150 -22.06 20.78 -10.62
CA THR A 150 -23.03 21.74 -10.05
C THR A 150 -22.36 23.09 -9.78
N ALA A 151 -21.18 23.08 -9.16
CA ALA A 151 -20.44 24.31 -8.88
C ALA A 151 -19.93 25.01 -10.16
N LEU A 152 -19.57 24.25 -11.20
CA LEU A 152 -19.25 24.80 -12.52
C LEU A 152 -20.47 25.38 -13.23
N ASP A 153 -21.67 24.80 -13.06
CA ASP A 153 -22.93 25.33 -13.59
C ASP A 153 -23.31 26.65 -12.90
N ASP A 154 -23.20 26.72 -11.56
CA ASP A 154 -23.39 27.97 -10.82
C ASP A 154 -22.42 29.06 -11.30
N LEU A 155 -21.14 28.70 -11.41
CA LEU A 155 -20.12 29.64 -11.85
C LEU A 155 -20.33 30.11 -13.30
N ALA A 156 -20.79 29.22 -14.19
CA ALA A 156 -21.15 29.57 -15.56
C ALA A 156 -22.34 30.56 -15.59
N ALA A 157 -23.38 30.30 -14.80
CA ALA A 157 -24.56 31.17 -14.70
C ALA A 157 -24.18 32.57 -14.17
N ARG A 158 -23.31 32.63 -13.15
CA ARG A 158 -22.80 33.89 -12.59
C ARG A 158 -21.87 34.64 -13.54
N THR A 159 -21.11 33.94 -14.38
CA THR A 159 -20.24 34.55 -15.40
C THR A 159 -21.05 35.34 -16.43
N ALA A 160 -22.28 34.93 -16.72
CA ALA A 160 -23.18 35.70 -17.58
C ALA A 160 -23.69 37.01 -16.93
N ALA A 161 -23.62 37.14 -15.59
CA ALA A 161 -24.24 38.23 -14.83
C ALA A 161 -23.26 39.15 -14.06
N GLY A 162 -22.02 38.71 -13.80
CA GLY A 162 -21.18 39.27 -12.73
C GLY A 162 -19.86 39.95 -13.15
N ALA A 163 -19.18 40.51 -12.14
CA ALA A 163 -17.87 41.15 -12.25
C ALA A 163 -16.74 40.10 -12.40
N PRO A 164 -15.80 40.25 -13.35
CA PRO A 164 -14.85 39.18 -13.69
C PRO A 164 -13.94 38.73 -12.55
N ARG A 165 -13.47 39.62 -11.68
CA ARG A 165 -12.38 39.33 -10.73
C ARG A 165 -12.77 38.32 -9.64
N GLU A 166 -13.94 38.47 -9.04
CA GLU A 166 -14.42 37.55 -8.01
C GLU A 166 -14.71 36.16 -8.57
N LEU A 167 -15.20 36.11 -9.82
CA LEU A 167 -15.48 34.86 -10.51
C LEU A 167 -14.20 34.10 -10.89
N TRP A 168 -13.13 34.81 -11.25
CA TRP A 168 -11.81 34.22 -11.44
C TRP A 168 -11.26 33.62 -10.14
N SER A 169 -11.38 34.34 -9.02
CA SER A 169 -10.97 33.81 -7.71
C SER A 169 -11.78 32.56 -7.33
N ALA A 170 -13.08 32.54 -7.60
CA ALA A 170 -13.93 31.38 -7.36
C ALA A 170 -13.55 30.19 -8.26
N PHE A 171 -13.23 30.45 -9.53
CA PHE A 171 -12.73 29.44 -10.46
C PHE A 171 -11.41 28.83 -9.98
N ASP A 172 -10.44 29.66 -9.59
CA ASP A 172 -9.14 29.20 -9.12
C ASP A 172 -9.29 28.36 -7.85
N THR A 173 -10.11 28.81 -6.90
CA THR A 173 -10.43 28.05 -5.69
C THR A 173 -11.00 26.67 -6.04
N LEU A 174 -12.00 26.63 -6.92
CA LEU A 174 -12.63 25.38 -7.36
C LEU A 174 -11.65 24.46 -8.12
N LEU A 175 -10.78 25.03 -8.96
CA LEU A 175 -9.76 24.27 -9.69
C LEU A 175 -8.74 23.65 -8.73
N HIS A 176 -8.24 24.40 -7.75
CA HIS A 176 -7.17 23.98 -6.86
C HIS A 176 -7.66 23.09 -5.71
N GLU A 177 -8.80 23.38 -5.12
CA GLU A 177 -9.31 22.69 -3.93
C GLU A 177 -10.16 21.46 -4.28
N GLN A 178 -10.81 21.43 -5.45
CA GLN A 178 -11.72 20.34 -5.81
C GLN A 178 -11.27 19.57 -7.04
N ALA A 179 -11.05 20.25 -8.17
CA ALA A 179 -10.82 19.58 -9.45
C ALA A 179 -9.45 18.90 -9.52
N ARG A 180 -8.36 19.60 -9.17
CA ARG A 180 -7.00 19.02 -9.20
C ARG A 180 -6.87 17.79 -8.29
N PRO A 181 -7.31 17.81 -7.02
CA PRO A 181 -7.28 16.62 -6.18
C PRO A 181 -8.06 15.44 -6.79
N LEU A 182 -9.24 15.71 -7.36
CA LEU A 182 -10.04 14.68 -8.04
C LEU A 182 -9.29 14.05 -9.23
N PHE A 183 -8.65 14.87 -10.08
CA PHE A 183 -7.92 14.35 -11.23
C PHE A 183 -6.64 13.61 -10.84
N VAL A 184 -5.89 14.09 -9.84
CA VAL A 184 -4.71 13.40 -9.31
C VAL A 184 -5.11 12.03 -8.81
N GLU A 185 -6.17 11.96 -8.02
CA GLU A 185 -6.69 10.70 -7.50
C GLU A 185 -7.18 9.75 -8.59
N TYR A 186 -7.90 10.26 -9.59
CA TYR A 186 -8.34 9.45 -10.72
C TYR A 186 -7.16 8.88 -11.52
N VAL A 187 -6.13 9.70 -11.77
CA VAL A 187 -4.91 9.27 -12.48
C VAL A 187 -4.14 8.25 -11.64
N ASP A 188 -3.97 8.49 -10.34
CA ASP A 188 -3.35 7.54 -9.41
C ASP A 188 -4.11 6.22 -9.38
N PHE A 189 -5.44 6.27 -9.37
CA PHE A 189 -6.27 5.07 -9.39
C PHE A 189 -6.07 4.25 -10.66
N LEU A 190 -6.20 4.86 -11.83
CA LEU A 190 -6.02 4.16 -13.11
C LEU A 190 -4.59 3.70 -13.34
N GLY A 191 -3.61 4.56 -13.00
CA GLY A 191 -2.20 4.22 -13.07
C GLY A 191 -1.89 3.03 -12.17
N GLY A 192 -2.34 3.07 -10.92
CA GLY A 192 -2.18 2.00 -9.96
C GLY A 192 -2.80 0.68 -10.40
N LEU A 193 -4.05 0.71 -10.89
CA LEU A 193 -4.69 -0.47 -11.45
C LEU A 193 -3.90 -1.04 -12.63
N THR A 194 -3.41 -0.19 -13.52
CA THR A 194 -2.64 -0.63 -14.70
C THR A 194 -1.31 -1.28 -14.29
N VAL A 195 -0.57 -0.67 -13.35
CA VAL A 195 0.68 -1.24 -12.81
C VAL A 195 0.43 -2.60 -12.16
N ARG A 196 -0.69 -2.75 -11.46
CA ARG A 196 -1.10 -4.01 -10.86
C ARG A 196 -1.53 -5.05 -11.90
N GLU A 197 -2.36 -4.69 -12.88
CA GLU A 197 -2.81 -5.60 -13.94
C GLU A 197 -1.64 -6.15 -14.77
N THR A 198 -0.60 -5.34 -14.94
CA THR A 198 0.63 -5.73 -15.66
C THR A 198 1.63 -6.51 -14.80
N GLY A 199 1.40 -6.61 -13.48
CA GLY A 199 2.31 -7.24 -12.53
C GLY A 199 3.62 -6.48 -12.30
N LEU A 200 3.68 -5.21 -12.72
CA LEU A 200 4.85 -4.35 -12.54
C LEU A 200 5.06 -3.94 -11.07
N ASP A 201 4.05 -4.14 -10.22
CA ASP A 201 4.14 -3.96 -8.77
C ASP A 201 4.90 -5.10 -8.07
N GLY A 202 5.41 -6.11 -8.80
CA GLY A 202 6.11 -7.24 -8.20
C GLY A 202 5.26 -8.07 -7.24
N ARG A 203 3.92 -7.98 -7.34
CA ARG A 203 2.93 -8.55 -6.40
C ARG A 203 2.97 -7.94 -4.99
N ILE A 204 3.59 -6.77 -4.82
CA ILE A 204 3.59 -6.04 -3.54
C ILE A 204 2.15 -5.67 -3.14
N CYS A 205 1.25 -5.34 -4.08
CA CYS A 205 -0.15 -5.07 -3.73
C CYS A 205 -0.83 -6.30 -3.14
N GLU A 206 -0.57 -7.49 -3.70
CA GLU A 206 -1.13 -8.74 -3.19
C GLU A 206 -0.59 -9.08 -1.79
N MET A 207 0.70 -8.84 -1.55
CA MET A 207 1.31 -9.00 -0.23
C MET A 207 0.69 -8.05 0.79
N SER A 208 0.48 -6.78 0.42
CA SER A 208 -0.19 -5.78 1.24
C SER A 208 -1.62 -6.23 1.56
N GLU A 209 -2.43 -6.56 0.56
CA GLU A 209 -3.81 -7.03 0.76
C GLU A 209 -3.88 -8.28 1.63
N PHE A 210 -2.90 -9.17 1.51
CA PHE A 210 -2.83 -10.37 2.32
C PHE A 210 -2.48 -10.06 3.79
N LEU A 211 -1.55 -9.15 4.04
CA LEU A 211 -1.23 -8.64 5.37
C LEU A 211 -2.46 -7.97 5.99
N LEU A 212 -3.07 -7.05 5.24
CA LEU A 212 -4.17 -6.22 5.70
C LEU A 212 -5.51 -6.96 5.78
N GLY A 213 -5.70 -8.00 4.97
CA GLY A 213 -6.84 -8.91 5.09
C GLY A 213 -6.82 -9.69 6.41
N GLY A 214 -5.67 -9.74 7.07
CA GLY A 214 -5.52 -10.15 8.45
C GLY A 214 -5.42 -8.98 9.43
N LEU A 215 -5.88 -7.76 9.11
CA LEU A 215 -5.93 -6.59 10.02
C LEU A 215 -7.29 -5.87 10.05
N ALA A 216 -8.18 -6.13 9.11
CA ALA A 216 -9.56 -5.68 9.18
C ALA A 216 -10.50 -6.73 8.59
N SER A 217 -11.75 -6.76 9.05
CA SER A 217 -12.82 -7.50 8.35
C SER A 217 -13.07 -6.91 6.97
N THR A 218 -12.81 -5.61 6.84
CA THR A 218 -12.88 -4.88 5.58
C THR A 218 -11.70 -5.28 4.72
N ARG A 219 -11.99 -5.80 3.54
CA ARG A 219 -10.93 -6.18 2.62
C ARG A 219 -10.49 -4.94 1.84
N PHE A 220 -9.24 -4.51 2.06
CA PHE A 220 -8.65 -3.41 1.33
C PHE A 220 -8.15 -3.83 -0.05
N VAL A 221 -8.13 -2.89 -1.00
CA VAL A 221 -7.46 -3.04 -2.29
C VAL A 221 -6.22 -2.17 -2.25
N SER A 222 -5.04 -2.77 -2.40
CA SER A 222 -3.81 -1.98 -2.52
C SER A 222 -3.55 -1.64 -3.97
N ILE A 223 -3.21 -0.38 -4.23
CA ILE A 223 -2.76 0.08 -5.54
C ILE A 223 -1.49 0.93 -5.41
N PRO A 224 -0.60 0.88 -6.40
CA PRO A 224 0.47 1.86 -6.56
C PRO A 224 -0.10 3.26 -6.82
N ALA A 225 0.46 4.30 -6.22
CA ALA A 225 0.06 5.69 -6.43
C ALA A 225 1.24 6.65 -6.34
N SER A 226 1.12 7.84 -6.95
CA SER A 226 2.17 8.85 -6.88
C SER A 226 2.35 9.43 -5.46
N GLN A 227 1.30 9.41 -4.65
CA GLN A 227 1.30 9.87 -3.26
C GLN A 227 0.64 8.83 -2.35
N SER A 228 1.25 8.59 -1.19
CA SER A 228 0.62 7.84 -0.10
C SER A 228 -0.44 8.74 0.55
N ALA A 229 -1.69 8.34 0.42
CA ALA A 229 -2.79 8.86 1.20
C ALA A 229 -3.97 7.93 0.98
N LEU A 230 -4.70 7.61 2.04
CA LEU A 230 -6.11 7.33 1.85
C LEU A 230 -6.74 8.50 1.12
N SER A 231 -7.31 8.19 -0.04
CA SER A 231 -8.29 9.13 -0.56
C SER A 231 -9.48 9.10 0.40
N SER A 232 -9.88 10.27 0.90
CA SER A 232 -11.15 10.44 1.62
C SER A 232 -12.38 10.04 0.78
N ALA A 233 -12.18 9.78 -0.52
CA ALA A 233 -13.20 9.29 -1.42
C ALA A 233 -13.15 7.77 -1.64
N MET A 234 -12.13 7.06 -1.13
CA MET A 234 -11.91 5.65 -1.42
C MET A 234 -11.54 4.86 -0.15
N ASP A 235 -12.43 4.83 0.84
CA ASP A 235 -12.18 4.20 2.16
C ASP A 235 -11.69 2.75 2.10
N SER A 236 -11.90 2.04 0.98
CA SER A 236 -11.45 0.66 0.76
C SER A 236 -10.17 0.51 -0.08
N VAL A 237 -9.58 1.62 -0.58
CA VAL A 237 -8.40 1.59 -1.45
C VAL A 237 -7.20 2.20 -0.75
N ILE A 238 -6.15 1.39 -0.61
CA ILE A 238 -4.89 1.80 -0.02
C ILE A 238 -3.93 2.15 -1.12
N LYS A 239 -3.55 3.42 -1.16
CA LYS A 239 -2.56 3.93 -2.07
C LYS A 239 -1.18 3.75 -1.45
N MET A 240 -0.40 2.83 -2.01
CA MET A 240 1.01 2.72 -1.70
C MET A 240 1.73 3.82 -2.46
N GLY A 241 2.44 4.73 -1.78
CA GLY A 241 3.14 5.83 -2.44
C GLY A 241 4.39 5.37 -3.18
N PHE A 242 4.77 6.02 -4.29
CA PHE A 242 6.09 5.84 -4.90
C PHE A 242 7.13 6.64 -4.12
N PRO A 243 8.33 6.11 -3.81
CA PRO A 243 8.92 4.84 -4.28
C PRO A 243 8.69 3.63 -3.34
N GLU A 244 7.71 3.69 -2.45
CA GLU A 244 7.48 2.71 -1.37
C GLU A 244 6.88 1.36 -1.86
N TRP A 245 6.84 1.10 -3.17
CA TRP A 245 6.31 -0.14 -3.76
C TRP A 245 7.32 -1.30 -3.68
N SER A 246 7.87 -1.53 -2.49
CA SER A 246 8.81 -2.61 -2.23
C SER A 246 8.40 -3.37 -0.97
N VAL A 247 9.04 -4.51 -0.74
CA VAL A 247 8.87 -5.27 0.51
C VAL A 247 9.09 -4.40 1.75
N TRP A 248 9.94 -3.38 1.64
CA TRP A 248 10.26 -2.45 2.73
C TRP A 248 9.13 -1.45 3.03
N GLY A 249 8.35 -1.07 2.02
CA GLY A 249 7.23 -0.16 2.20
C GLY A 249 5.93 -0.85 2.61
N LEU A 250 5.83 -2.18 2.49
CA LEU A 250 4.63 -2.95 2.87
C LEU A 250 4.08 -2.61 4.27
N PRO A 251 4.91 -2.49 5.33
CA PRO A 251 4.40 -2.14 6.65
C PRO A 251 3.70 -0.77 6.71
N LEU A 252 4.06 0.17 5.83
CA LEU A 252 3.46 1.51 5.78
C LEU A 252 1.97 1.47 5.40
N ALA A 253 1.54 0.42 4.69
CA ALA A 253 0.12 0.26 4.34
C ALA A 253 -0.79 0.12 5.57
N ALA A 254 -0.25 -0.33 6.72
CA ALA A 254 -0.99 -0.42 7.98
C ALA A 254 -1.36 0.96 8.54
N HIS A 255 -0.51 1.97 8.33
CA HIS A 255 -0.79 3.33 8.76
C HIS A 255 -2.02 3.88 8.04
N GLU A 256 -2.10 3.65 6.73
CA GLU A 256 -3.27 4.02 5.94
C GLU A 256 -4.52 3.31 6.48
N VAL A 257 -4.48 2.02 6.81
CA VAL A 257 -5.63 1.35 7.47
C VAL A 257 -6.03 2.03 8.78
N GLY A 258 -5.07 2.38 9.64
CA GLY A 258 -5.35 3.06 10.89
C GLY A 258 -6.02 4.43 10.67
N VAL A 259 -5.57 5.20 9.68
CA VAL A 259 -6.21 6.47 9.30
C VAL A 259 -7.65 6.24 8.82
N ALA A 260 -7.93 5.19 8.04
CA ALA A 260 -9.31 4.87 7.60
C ALA A 260 -10.20 4.51 8.78
N LEU A 261 -9.64 3.78 9.75
CA LEU A 261 -10.39 3.41 10.95
C LEU A 261 -10.73 4.62 11.82
N TRP A 262 -10.02 5.75 11.71
CA TRP A 262 -10.28 6.97 12.50
C TRP A 262 -11.73 7.46 12.46
N ASP A 263 -12.37 7.34 11.30
CA ASP A 263 -13.77 7.73 11.08
C ASP A 263 -14.74 6.55 11.22
N ASP A 264 -14.26 5.35 11.56
CA ASP A 264 -15.11 4.19 11.79
C ASP A 264 -15.92 4.37 13.09
N PRO A 265 -17.26 4.22 13.04
CA PRO A 265 -18.11 4.31 14.23
C PRO A 265 -17.68 3.39 15.38
N MET A 266 -17.03 2.26 15.08
CA MET A 266 -16.56 1.29 16.06
C MET A 266 -15.50 1.86 17.02
N ILE A 267 -14.80 2.93 16.64
CA ILE A 267 -13.77 3.55 17.48
C ILE A 267 -14.13 4.96 17.96
N THR A 268 -15.42 5.34 17.89
CA THR A 268 -15.90 6.67 18.35
C THR A 268 -15.49 6.95 19.80
N ASP A 269 -15.69 5.99 20.71
CA ASP A 269 -15.33 6.14 22.13
C ASP A 269 -13.81 6.29 22.32
N LEU A 270 -13.03 5.57 21.50
CA LEU A 270 -11.58 5.67 21.47
C LEU A 270 -11.12 7.04 20.96
N ARG A 271 -11.70 7.54 19.86
CA ARG A 271 -11.43 8.89 19.34
C ARG A 271 -11.69 9.96 20.40
N ALA A 272 -12.78 9.84 21.16
CA ALA A 272 -13.07 10.75 22.26
C ALA A 272 -11.99 10.68 23.36
N ALA A 273 -11.59 9.47 23.77
CA ALA A 273 -10.53 9.29 24.77
C ALA A 273 -9.16 9.84 24.32
N ILE A 274 -8.79 9.66 23.05
CA ILE A 274 -7.56 10.27 22.49
C ILE A 274 -7.67 11.80 22.50
N ARG A 275 -8.81 12.36 22.10
CA ARG A 275 -9.02 13.81 22.03
C ARG A 275 -8.85 14.49 23.39
N GLU A 276 -9.18 13.81 24.49
CA GLU A 276 -8.99 14.33 25.85
C GLU A 276 -7.51 14.43 26.29
N GLN A 277 -6.61 13.69 25.64
CA GLN A 277 -5.18 13.62 26.02
C GLN A 277 -4.28 14.51 25.16
N VAL A 278 -4.79 15.03 24.04
CA VAL A 278 -4.02 15.79 23.06
C VAL A 278 -4.34 17.29 23.17
N PRO A 279 -3.37 18.20 22.94
CA PRO A 279 -3.64 19.63 22.93
C PRO A 279 -4.81 20.01 22.03
N ALA A 280 -5.61 21.01 22.46
CA ALA A 280 -6.82 21.42 21.76
C ALA A 280 -6.54 21.95 20.34
N GLU A 281 -5.30 22.39 20.09
CA GLU A 281 -4.81 22.89 18.80
C GLU A 281 -4.64 21.81 17.75
N CYS A 282 -4.50 20.53 18.14
CA CYS A 282 -4.44 19.46 17.16
C CYS A 282 -5.80 19.31 16.50
N ASP A 283 -5.85 19.31 15.17
CA ASP A 283 -7.08 19.04 14.44
C ASP A 283 -7.34 17.52 14.31
N ASP A 284 -8.53 17.15 13.83
CA ASP A 284 -8.89 15.74 13.71
C ASP A 284 -8.09 15.00 12.62
N ALA A 285 -7.53 15.71 11.63
CA ALA A 285 -6.69 15.10 10.61
C ALA A 285 -5.30 14.77 11.18
N GLU A 286 -4.73 15.66 12.00
CA GLU A 286 -3.50 15.38 12.75
C GLU A 286 -3.68 14.20 13.69
N LEU A 287 -4.82 14.12 14.40
CA LEU A 287 -5.12 12.98 15.25
C LEU A 287 -5.30 11.67 14.46
N ALA A 288 -5.94 11.72 13.29
CA ALA A 288 -6.07 10.55 12.41
C ALA A 288 -4.70 10.01 12.00
N GLU A 289 -3.77 10.88 11.61
CA GLU A 289 -2.39 10.51 11.25
C GLU A 289 -1.65 9.88 12.44
N LEU A 290 -1.73 10.49 13.63
CA LEU A 290 -1.11 9.94 14.84
C LEU A 290 -1.72 8.58 15.21
N PHE A 291 -3.03 8.45 15.13
CA PHE A 291 -3.70 7.16 15.36
C PHE A 291 -3.27 6.12 14.33
N GLY A 292 -3.13 6.50 13.05
CA GLY A 292 -2.59 5.66 12.00
C GLY A 292 -1.22 5.09 12.36
N ASP A 293 -0.32 5.94 12.86
CA ASP A 293 1.01 5.53 13.32
C ASP A 293 0.95 4.57 14.51
N ALA A 294 0.12 4.87 15.50
CA ALA A 294 -0.04 4.02 16.68
C ALA A 294 -0.62 2.65 16.31
N PHE A 295 -1.67 2.63 15.48
CA PHE A 295 -2.28 1.41 14.98
C PHE A 295 -1.28 0.56 14.17
N ALA A 296 -0.51 1.18 13.29
CA ALA A 296 0.48 0.49 12.48
C ALA A 296 1.63 -0.07 13.33
N ALA A 297 2.14 0.69 14.30
CA ALA A 297 3.16 0.21 15.22
C ALA A 297 2.65 -0.95 16.08
N TRP A 298 1.40 -0.88 16.53
CA TRP A 298 0.75 -1.94 17.30
C TRP A 298 0.58 -3.23 16.51
N THR A 299 0.11 -3.14 15.28
CA THR A 299 -0.25 -4.30 14.44
C THR A 299 0.94 -4.91 13.71
N MET A 300 1.87 -4.08 13.22
CA MET A 300 3.00 -4.52 12.40
C MET A 300 4.30 -4.66 13.20
N GLY A 301 4.37 -4.12 14.42
CA GLY A 301 5.55 -4.18 15.26
C GLY A 301 6.76 -3.43 14.67
N PRO A 302 7.99 -3.88 14.96
CA PRO A 302 9.22 -3.24 14.49
C PRO A 302 9.31 -3.03 12.98
N ALA A 303 8.72 -3.89 12.16
CA ALA A 303 8.70 -3.73 10.71
C ALA A 303 8.13 -2.37 10.28
N TYR A 304 7.04 -1.94 10.93
CA TYR A 304 6.49 -0.60 10.68
C TYR A 304 7.36 0.50 11.27
N GLY A 305 7.87 0.34 12.50
CA GLY A 305 8.78 1.31 13.09
C GLY A 305 9.98 1.60 12.19
N CYS A 306 10.63 0.55 11.68
CA CYS A 306 11.73 0.67 10.73
C CYS A 306 11.30 1.35 9.43
N ALA A 307 10.19 0.93 8.83
CA ALA A 307 9.72 1.52 7.59
C ALA A 307 9.39 3.02 7.75
N ALA A 308 8.67 3.39 8.81
CA ALA A 308 8.30 4.77 9.09
C ALA A 308 9.52 5.65 9.33
N LEU A 309 10.39 5.27 10.28
CA LEU A 309 11.53 6.10 10.69
C LEU A 309 12.66 6.13 9.64
N LEU A 310 12.82 5.10 8.81
CA LEU A 310 13.91 5.04 7.84
C LEU A 310 13.53 5.46 6.42
N LEU A 311 12.24 5.39 6.06
CA LEU A 311 11.78 5.67 4.69
C LEU A 311 10.87 6.90 4.58
N ARG A 312 10.03 7.17 5.60
CA ARG A 312 8.95 8.17 5.49
C ARG A 312 9.18 9.44 6.32
N LEU A 313 9.61 9.29 7.58
CA LEU A 313 9.74 10.41 8.51
C LEU A 313 11.06 11.17 8.32
N GLN A 314 11.01 12.50 8.44
CA GLN A 314 12.16 13.38 8.31
C GLN A 314 12.69 13.83 9.68
N PRO A 315 13.90 13.40 10.09
CA PRO A 315 14.46 13.71 11.41
C PRO A 315 14.81 15.20 11.61
N HIS A 316 14.88 15.99 10.53
CA HIS A 316 15.17 17.42 10.57
C HIS A 316 13.91 18.31 10.48
N GLY A 317 12.71 17.73 10.37
CA GLY A 317 11.45 18.45 10.18
C GLY A 317 10.91 19.18 11.42
N ALA A 318 11.76 19.51 12.39
CA ALA A 318 11.36 19.99 13.70
C ALA A 318 10.59 21.33 13.67
N ASP A 319 10.79 22.15 12.64
CA ASP A 319 10.50 23.58 12.75
C ASP A 319 9.19 24.07 12.10
N VAL A 320 8.49 23.27 11.29
CA VAL A 320 7.22 23.73 10.68
C VAL A 320 6.18 22.62 10.68
N ARG A 321 5.18 22.74 11.56
CA ARG A 321 3.89 22.03 11.39
C ARG A 321 3.28 22.50 10.09
N ALA A 322 3.26 21.63 9.08
CA ALA A 322 2.44 21.85 7.89
C ALA A 322 0.97 21.77 8.32
N HIS A 323 0.09 22.59 7.73
CA HIS A 323 -1.33 22.54 8.04
C HIS A 323 -1.87 21.11 7.87
N ALA A 324 -2.49 20.57 8.93
CA ALA A 324 -3.06 19.23 9.02
C ALA A 324 -2.06 18.05 9.01
N ARG A 325 -0.78 18.25 9.38
CA ARG A 325 0.17 17.13 9.57
C ARG A 325 0.97 17.26 10.88
N PRO A 326 1.01 16.21 11.71
CA PRO A 326 1.86 16.18 12.89
C PRO A 326 3.35 16.30 12.51
N ARG A 327 4.17 16.81 13.42
CA ARG A 327 5.64 16.84 13.20
C ARG A 327 6.17 15.42 13.17
N ASP A 328 7.10 15.13 12.26
CA ASP A 328 7.70 13.81 12.13
C ASP A 328 8.44 13.36 13.40
N VAL A 329 8.96 14.30 14.21
CA VAL A 329 9.55 13.99 15.51
C VAL A 329 8.50 13.48 16.51
N ASP A 330 7.30 14.07 16.51
CA ASP A 330 6.19 13.64 17.38
C ASP A 330 5.70 12.25 16.95
N ARG A 331 5.55 12.04 15.64
CA ARG A 331 5.21 10.73 15.04
C ARG A 331 6.22 9.66 15.43
N ALA A 332 7.52 9.94 15.26
CA ALA A 332 8.57 8.99 15.62
C ALA A 332 8.57 8.64 17.12
N ARG A 333 8.35 9.63 18.00
CA ARG A 333 8.20 9.40 19.44
C ARG A 333 6.99 8.51 19.75
N LEU A 334 5.85 8.79 19.13
CA LEU A 334 4.64 7.97 19.27
C LEU A 334 4.89 6.52 18.84
N VAL A 335 5.47 6.31 17.65
CA VAL A 335 5.79 4.98 17.11
C VAL A 335 6.71 4.21 18.07
N LEU A 336 7.80 4.82 18.52
CA LEU A 336 8.73 4.20 19.46
C LEU A 336 8.08 3.93 20.83
N GLY A 337 7.22 4.83 21.31
CA GLY A 337 6.48 4.67 22.55
C GLY A 337 5.52 3.47 22.50
N VAL A 338 4.78 3.33 21.39
CA VAL A 338 3.90 2.16 21.17
C VAL A 338 4.72 0.88 21.12
N LEU A 339 5.83 0.83 20.37
CA LEU A 339 6.68 -0.36 20.29
C LEU A 339 7.29 -0.76 21.66
N ARG A 340 7.72 0.22 22.47
CA ARG A 340 8.19 -0.04 23.84
C ARG A 340 7.09 -0.61 24.73
N SER A 341 5.84 -0.17 24.56
CA SER A 341 4.70 -0.69 25.31
C SER A 341 4.34 -2.15 24.98
N LEU A 342 4.78 -2.64 23.82
CA LEU A 342 4.67 -4.05 23.41
C LEU A 342 5.75 -4.93 24.02
N THR A 343 6.84 -4.33 24.50
CA THR A 343 7.99 -5.05 25.06
C THR A 343 7.73 -5.36 26.54
N PRO A 344 7.80 -6.63 26.97
CA PRO A 344 7.71 -6.97 28.39
C PRO A 344 8.85 -6.31 29.19
N PRO A 345 8.59 -5.77 30.41
CA PRO A 345 9.57 -4.97 31.16
C PRO A 345 10.79 -5.74 31.68
N ALA A 346 10.90 -7.05 31.43
CA ALA A 346 11.93 -7.92 31.99
C ALA A 346 12.49 -8.95 31.00
N SER A 347 12.21 -8.81 29.70
CA SER A 347 12.75 -9.70 28.68
C SER A 347 14.02 -9.09 28.05
N ASP A 348 15.13 -9.83 28.12
CA ASP A 348 16.26 -9.67 27.19
C ASP A 348 15.87 -10.26 25.81
N ASP A 349 14.70 -9.88 25.30
CA ASP A 349 14.25 -10.33 23.99
C ASP A 349 14.83 -9.45 22.87
N GLY A 350 14.92 -10.03 21.68
CA GLY A 350 15.40 -9.31 20.50
C GLY A 350 14.49 -8.14 20.10
N LEU A 351 13.23 -8.11 20.57
CA LEU A 351 12.29 -7.03 20.30
C LEU A 351 12.75 -5.74 20.98
N SER A 352 13.03 -5.80 22.29
CA SER A 352 13.57 -4.67 23.03
C SER A 352 14.86 -4.15 22.40
N ALA A 353 15.75 -5.05 22.01
CA ALA A 353 17.03 -4.70 21.39
C ALA A 353 16.84 -4.00 20.03
N ALA A 354 15.94 -4.50 19.19
CA ALA A 354 15.62 -3.88 17.90
C ALA A 354 15.00 -2.48 18.06
N VAL A 355 14.07 -2.32 19.02
CA VAL A 355 13.41 -1.04 19.31
C VAL A 355 14.41 0.00 19.82
N GLU A 356 15.29 -0.37 20.76
CA GLU A 356 16.29 0.56 21.28
C GLU A 356 17.39 0.88 20.25
N THR A 357 17.72 -0.06 19.37
CA THR A 357 18.62 0.20 18.23
C THR A 357 18.01 1.25 17.29
N LEU A 358 16.73 1.08 16.94
CA LEU A 358 16.00 2.03 16.10
C LEU A 358 15.89 3.41 16.76
N ALA A 359 15.54 3.46 18.05
CA ALA A 359 15.46 4.70 18.82
C ALA A 359 16.80 5.44 18.86
N SER A 360 17.89 4.70 19.15
CA SER A 360 19.25 5.25 19.19
C SER A 360 19.71 5.77 17.83
N LEU A 361 19.31 5.11 16.73
CA LEU A 361 19.60 5.57 15.38
C LEU A 361 18.86 6.88 15.06
N TRP A 362 17.56 6.95 15.38
CA TRP A 362 16.74 8.13 15.15
C TRP A 362 17.22 9.34 15.97
N GLU A 363 17.52 9.14 17.26
CA GLU A 363 17.99 10.21 18.14
C GLU A 363 19.34 10.78 17.69
N ARG A 364 20.30 9.90 17.34
CA ARG A 364 21.60 10.34 16.79
C ARG A 364 21.43 11.15 15.51
N THR A 365 20.54 10.72 14.62
CA THR A 365 20.28 11.41 13.34
C THR A 365 19.65 12.77 13.59
N THR A 366 18.62 12.83 14.43
CA THR A 366 17.95 14.08 14.83
C THR A 366 18.93 15.06 15.45
N ARG A 367 19.79 14.59 16.38
CA ARG A 367 20.81 15.42 17.02
C ARG A 367 21.86 15.94 16.04
N THR A 368 22.24 15.15 15.06
CA THR A 368 23.24 15.52 14.04
C THR A 368 22.69 16.56 13.06
N LEU A 369 21.39 16.48 12.76
CA LEU A 369 20.71 17.39 11.83
C LEU A 369 20.08 18.60 12.50
N ALA A 370 19.98 18.62 13.83
CA ALA A 370 19.50 19.78 14.57
C ALA A 370 20.33 20.99 14.14
N PRO A 371 19.67 22.10 13.72
CA PRO A 371 20.39 23.29 13.30
C PRO A 371 21.32 23.68 14.44
N VAL A 372 22.60 23.90 14.11
CA VAL A 372 23.55 24.49 15.06
C VAL A 372 23.01 25.87 15.35
N THR A 373 22.18 26.00 16.39
CA THR A 373 21.78 27.28 16.93
C THR A 373 23.08 27.95 17.29
N THR A 374 23.50 28.89 16.46
CA THR A 374 24.65 29.75 16.68
C THR A 374 24.33 30.54 17.93
N ALA A 375 24.59 29.91 19.08
CA ALA A 375 24.44 30.50 20.39
C ALA A 375 25.13 31.86 20.30
N GLY A 376 24.33 32.91 20.49
CA GLY A 376 24.59 34.22 19.95
C GLY A 376 26.05 34.62 20.03
N GLY A 377 26.57 35.09 18.88
CA GLY A 377 27.61 36.10 18.86
C GLY A 377 27.11 37.36 19.57
N GLY A 378 26.95 37.26 20.88
CA GLY A 378 26.96 38.35 21.81
C GLY A 378 28.40 38.64 22.13
N ASP A 379 29.09 39.31 21.21
CA ASP A 379 30.15 40.22 21.62
C ASP A 379 29.92 41.55 20.92
N GLY A 380 29.36 42.47 21.71
CA GLY A 380 29.28 43.86 21.34
C GLY A 380 30.63 44.54 21.54
N GLY A 381 30.86 45.59 20.76
CA GLY A 381 31.74 46.69 21.20
C GLY A 381 32.99 46.86 20.35
N GLY A 382 32.94 47.82 19.43
CA GLY A 382 34.12 48.26 18.70
C GLY A 382 33.86 49.40 17.73
N VAL A 383 33.31 50.51 18.23
CA VAL A 383 33.31 51.80 17.53
C VAL A 383 34.75 52.17 17.18
N GLY A 384 35.06 52.33 15.90
CA GLY A 384 36.36 52.81 15.44
C GLY A 384 36.33 53.13 13.95
N GLY A 385 36.04 54.39 13.62
CA GLY A 385 36.11 54.90 12.26
C GLY A 385 37.53 54.88 11.70
N GLY A 386 37.63 54.63 10.40
CA GLY A 386 38.85 54.73 9.62
C GLY A 386 38.54 54.63 8.13
N GLU A 387 38.77 55.71 7.41
CA GLU A 387 38.61 55.86 5.96
C GLU A 387 39.63 55.04 5.14
N GLU A 388 39.22 54.77 3.89
CA GLU A 388 40.05 54.51 2.68
C GLU A 388 40.77 53.15 2.50
N PRO A 389 41.21 52.78 1.26
CA PRO A 389 40.41 52.64 0.04
C PRO A 389 40.77 51.34 -0.76
N GLY A 390 39.96 51.03 -1.78
CA GLY A 390 40.41 50.39 -3.03
C GLY A 390 41.11 49.03 -2.98
N GLY A 391 40.36 47.96 -3.27
CA GLY A 391 40.92 46.64 -3.56
C GLY A 391 40.06 45.86 -4.56
N ALA A 392 40.53 45.79 -5.80
CA ALA A 392 39.97 44.97 -6.87
C ALA A 392 40.16 43.46 -6.58
N GLY A 393 39.15 42.66 -6.94
CA GLY A 393 39.23 41.19 -6.98
C GLY A 393 37.89 40.62 -7.47
N ALA A 394 37.76 40.39 -8.77
CA ALA A 394 37.92 39.08 -9.40
C ALA A 394 36.62 38.23 -9.42
N GLY A 395 35.79 38.53 -10.43
CA GLY A 395 35.07 37.58 -11.30
C GLY A 395 34.48 36.31 -10.70
N ALA A 396 33.22 36.38 -10.26
CA ALA A 396 32.31 35.25 -10.34
C ALA A 396 31.74 35.20 -11.77
N ALA A 397 32.36 34.41 -12.65
CA ALA A 397 31.92 34.18 -14.01
C ALA A 397 31.23 32.81 -14.13
N HIS A 398 30.00 32.83 -14.65
CA HIS A 398 29.29 31.75 -15.37
C HIS A 398 29.45 30.32 -14.85
N GLU A 399 28.60 29.93 -13.88
CA GLU A 399 28.28 28.51 -13.60
C GLU A 399 26.98 28.04 -14.28
N ASP A 400 26.25 28.95 -14.96
CA ASP A 400 24.92 28.68 -15.52
C ASP A 400 24.96 28.05 -16.93
N ASP A 401 26.01 28.32 -17.72
CA ASP A 401 26.12 27.86 -19.11
C ASP A 401 26.31 26.33 -19.25
N GLY A 402 26.67 25.63 -18.16
CA GLY A 402 26.83 24.18 -18.13
C GLY A 402 25.55 23.40 -17.84
N LEU A 403 24.53 24.04 -17.27
CA LEU A 403 23.30 23.38 -16.84
C LEU A 403 22.43 22.99 -18.03
N ASP A 404 22.20 23.93 -18.95
CA ASP A 404 21.41 23.71 -20.16
C ASP A 404 22.05 22.65 -21.06
N ALA A 405 23.38 22.63 -21.15
CA ALA A 405 24.12 21.62 -21.91
C ALA A 405 23.95 20.19 -21.32
N ARG A 406 23.92 20.07 -19.99
CA ARG A 406 23.72 18.78 -19.29
C ARG A 406 22.29 18.28 -19.39
N VAL A 407 21.31 19.19 -19.31
CA VAL A 407 19.89 18.85 -19.53
C VAL A 407 19.64 18.44 -20.97
N ALA A 408 20.17 19.20 -21.94
CA ALA A 408 20.07 18.86 -23.36
C ALA A 408 20.72 17.49 -23.68
N ALA A 409 21.89 17.20 -23.10
CA ALA A 409 22.55 15.90 -23.28
C ALA A 409 21.75 14.72 -22.69
N ALA A 410 21.16 14.89 -21.51
CA ALA A 410 20.33 13.86 -20.88
C ALA A 410 19.01 13.61 -21.64
N VAL A 411 18.38 14.67 -22.16
CA VAL A 411 17.17 14.58 -22.98
C VAL A 411 17.48 13.94 -24.34
N GLN A 412 18.59 14.30 -24.99
CA GLN A 412 19.02 13.69 -26.25
C GLN A 412 19.33 12.19 -26.07
N ALA A 413 20.00 11.80 -24.98
CA ALA A 413 20.27 10.40 -24.68
C ALA A 413 18.99 9.55 -24.45
N LEU A 414 17.93 10.16 -23.92
CA LEU A 414 16.62 9.52 -23.80
C LEU A 414 15.84 9.51 -25.12
N HIS A 415 16.05 10.49 -25.99
CA HIS A 415 15.39 10.58 -27.31
C HIS A 415 16.00 9.62 -28.34
N ASP A 416 17.32 9.42 -28.30
CA ASP A 416 18.05 8.49 -29.18
C ASP A 416 17.84 7.02 -28.77
N ALA A 417 17.34 6.78 -27.57
CA ALA A 417 16.91 5.47 -27.13
C ALA A 417 15.56 5.14 -27.78
N ASP A 418 15.57 4.31 -28.83
CA ASP A 418 14.35 3.74 -29.42
C ASP A 418 13.64 2.89 -28.34
N VAL A 419 12.66 3.50 -27.66
CA VAL A 419 11.94 2.91 -26.51
C VAL A 419 10.97 1.84 -27.02
N THR A 420 11.52 0.72 -27.48
CA THR A 420 10.78 -0.51 -27.68
C THR A 420 11.46 -1.65 -26.91
N SER A 421 10.96 -1.90 -25.70
CA SER A 421 11.04 -3.16 -24.93
C SER A 421 12.38 -3.64 -24.33
N ALA A 422 13.51 -2.94 -24.44
CA ALA A 422 14.75 -3.33 -23.77
C ALA A 422 14.91 -2.66 -22.37
N PRO A 423 15.51 -3.35 -21.37
CA PRO A 423 15.88 -2.73 -20.10
C PRO A 423 16.92 -1.62 -20.30
N LEU A 424 16.82 -0.56 -19.49
CA LEU A 424 17.71 0.59 -19.56
C LEU A 424 19.18 0.20 -19.29
N THR A 425 20.11 0.76 -20.06
CA THR A 425 21.55 0.61 -19.83
C THR A 425 21.98 1.39 -18.57
N PRO A 426 23.14 1.07 -17.96
CA PRO A 426 23.66 1.83 -16.82
C PRO A 426 23.81 3.33 -17.08
N GLU A 427 24.17 3.71 -18.31
CA GLU A 427 24.31 5.11 -18.73
C GLU A 427 22.94 5.81 -18.78
N GLN A 428 21.88 5.11 -19.19
CA GLN A 428 20.50 5.61 -19.17
C GLN A 428 19.97 5.76 -17.75
N TRP A 429 20.31 4.83 -16.84
CA TRP A 429 20.01 4.97 -15.42
C TRP A 429 20.67 6.20 -14.80
N GLN A 430 21.95 6.42 -15.11
CA GLN A 430 22.68 7.60 -14.62
C GLN A 430 22.10 8.92 -15.16
N ALA A 431 21.55 8.92 -16.39
CA ALA A 431 20.84 10.06 -16.95
C ALA A 431 19.51 10.36 -16.22
N VAL A 432 18.74 9.32 -15.89
CA VAL A 432 17.49 9.43 -15.10
C VAL A 432 17.77 9.97 -13.70
N GLU A 433 18.78 9.45 -13.01
CA GLU A 433 19.20 9.94 -11.69
C GLU A 433 19.67 11.40 -11.74
N THR A 434 20.41 11.78 -12.78
CA THR A 434 20.86 13.16 -12.99
C THR A 434 19.68 14.12 -13.17
N LEU A 435 18.66 13.73 -13.95
CA LEU A 435 17.45 14.52 -14.15
C LEU A 435 16.61 14.63 -12.87
N ALA A 436 16.51 13.56 -12.08
CA ALA A 436 15.83 13.57 -10.78
C ALA A 436 16.50 14.54 -9.79
N SER A 437 17.83 14.47 -9.66
CA SER A 437 18.63 15.38 -8.82
C SER A 437 18.52 16.86 -9.27
N LEU A 438 18.40 17.11 -10.58
CA LEU A 438 18.22 18.44 -11.13
C LEU A 438 16.83 19.01 -10.86
N ARG A 439 15.79 18.19 -11.02
CA ARG A 439 14.40 18.57 -10.67
C ARG A 439 14.28 18.94 -9.20
N GLU A 440 14.89 18.16 -8.31
CA GLU A 440 14.88 18.42 -6.87
C GLU A 440 15.54 19.76 -6.51
N ARG A 441 16.68 20.08 -7.15
CA ARG A 441 17.38 21.37 -6.99
C ARG A 441 16.57 22.54 -7.54
N ALA A 442 15.96 22.39 -8.71
CA ALA A 442 15.08 23.43 -9.28
C ALA A 442 13.84 23.68 -8.40
N THR A 443 13.28 22.62 -7.81
CA THR A 443 12.15 22.73 -6.88
C THR A 443 12.54 23.46 -5.59
N ARG A 444 13.76 23.23 -5.09
CA ARG A 444 14.35 23.98 -3.96
C ARG A 444 14.60 25.46 -4.30
N ALA A 445 15.09 25.76 -5.50
CA ALA A 445 15.36 27.13 -5.94
C ALA A 445 14.07 27.96 -6.18
N LEU A 446 12.97 27.30 -6.53
CA LEU A 446 11.66 27.92 -6.75
C LEU A 446 10.80 28.03 -5.47
N ALA A 447 11.25 27.49 -4.33
CA ALA A 447 10.57 27.69 -3.07
C ALA A 447 10.62 29.19 -2.70
N PRO A 448 9.46 29.84 -2.48
CA PRO A 448 9.44 31.26 -2.19
C PRO A 448 10.16 31.53 -0.87
N ALA A 449 11.13 32.46 -0.90
CA ALA A 449 11.74 32.97 0.31
C ALA A 449 10.64 33.50 1.26
N PRO A 450 10.75 33.29 2.59
CA PRO A 450 9.76 33.78 3.53
C PRO A 450 9.64 35.30 3.35
N LEU A 451 8.44 35.75 2.99
CA LEU A 451 8.13 37.16 2.86
C LEU A 451 8.37 37.83 4.22
N ALA A 452 9.46 38.61 4.31
CA ALA A 452 9.67 39.51 5.42
C ALA A 452 8.43 40.43 5.52
N GLY A 453 7.72 40.31 6.64
CA GLY A 453 6.46 41.01 6.88
C GLY A 453 6.58 42.51 6.66
N GLY A 454 5.99 42.98 5.56
CA GLY A 454 5.76 44.40 5.34
C GLY A 454 4.67 44.89 6.29
N GLY A 455 5.06 45.66 7.30
CA GLY A 455 4.15 46.32 8.21
C GLY A 455 3.27 47.33 7.47
N THR A 456 1.98 47.03 7.37
CA THR A 456 0.95 48.02 7.07
C THR A 456 0.37 48.53 8.37
N GLY A 457 0.64 49.79 8.67
CA GLY A 457 0.01 50.50 9.78
C GLY A 457 -1.48 50.65 9.55
N GLY A 458 -2.28 49.95 10.36
CA GLY A 458 -3.71 50.11 10.49
C GLY A 458 -4.07 50.33 11.95
N ALA A 459 -4.74 51.43 12.25
CA ALA A 459 -5.08 51.89 13.59
C ALA A 459 -5.91 50.87 14.38
N ALA A 460 -5.48 50.57 15.60
CA ALA A 460 -6.16 49.71 16.56
C ALA A 460 -7.35 50.43 17.23
N PRO A 461 -8.49 49.76 17.46
CA PRO A 461 -9.42 50.12 18.52
C PRO A 461 -9.00 49.45 19.85
N ALA A 462 -9.35 50.12 20.95
CA ALA A 462 -8.92 49.84 22.31
C ALA A 462 -9.10 48.37 22.77
N GLU A 463 -8.01 47.79 23.25
CA GLU A 463 -7.96 46.48 23.92
C GLU A 463 -8.59 46.55 25.32
N ALA A 464 -9.57 45.68 25.55
CA ALA A 464 -9.98 45.28 26.88
C ALA A 464 -8.99 44.23 27.40
N GLY A 465 -8.45 44.47 28.60
CA GLY A 465 -7.40 43.66 29.20
C GLY A 465 -7.77 42.19 29.37
N VAL A 466 -7.06 41.33 28.65
CA VAL A 466 -6.95 39.90 28.92
C VAL A 466 -5.78 39.70 29.90
N PRO A 467 -5.97 39.01 31.04
CA PRO A 467 -4.90 38.79 32.00
C PRO A 467 -3.85 37.85 31.38
N GLY A 468 -2.66 38.41 31.13
CA GLY A 468 -1.49 37.68 30.64
C GLY A 468 -0.93 36.74 31.70
N GLY A 469 -1.42 35.50 31.70
CA GLY A 469 -0.65 34.36 32.16
C GLY A 469 0.06 33.77 30.96
N ALA A 470 1.36 34.04 30.82
CA ALA A 470 2.23 33.28 29.93
C ALA A 470 2.34 31.86 30.52
N GLY A 471 1.35 31.01 30.22
CA GLY A 471 1.45 29.58 30.48
C GLY A 471 2.67 29.06 29.75
N ALA A 472 3.57 28.39 30.48
CA ALA A 472 4.64 27.62 29.87
C ALA A 472 4.02 26.77 28.75
N ALA A 473 4.65 26.75 27.57
CA ALA A 473 4.23 25.87 26.49
C ALA A 473 4.01 24.47 27.10
N PRO A 474 2.85 23.83 26.87
CA PRO A 474 2.59 22.50 27.41
C PRO A 474 3.81 21.63 27.10
N GLY A 475 4.36 21.00 28.14
CA GLY A 475 5.56 20.19 28.01
C GLY A 475 5.37 19.14 26.92
N ASP A 476 6.47 18.65 26.37
CA ASP A 476 6.50 17.57 25.36
C ASP A 476 5.82 16.26 25.83
N ASP A 477 5.37 16.20 27.10
CA ASP A 477 4.73 15.07 27.79
C ASP A 477 3.37 14.62 27.18
N TRP A 478 2.74 15.42 26.32
CA TRP A 478 1.44 15.04 25.74
C TRP A 478 1.54 13.83 24.79
N VAL A 479 2.70 13.60 24.16
CA VAL A 479 2.91 12.43 23.30
C VAL A 479 2.91 11.15 24.13
N ASP A 480 3.49 11.17 25.33
CA ASP A 480 3.50 10.00 26.23
C ASP A 480 2.09 9.68 26.77
N ALA A 481 1.30 10.73 27.06
CA ALA A 481 -0.12 10.57 27.40
C ALA A 481 -0.90 9.97 26.22
N LEU A 482 -0.65 10.43 24.99
CA LEU A 482 -1.24 9.87 23.78
C LEU A 482 -0.83 8.41 23.56
N VAL A 483 0.45 8.05 23.71
CA VAL A 483 0.93 6.66 23.63
C VAL A 483 0.13 5.79 24.60
N THR A 484 0.02 6.22 25.85
CA THR A 484 -0.69 5.47 26.90
C THR A 484 -2.15 5.27 26.53
N ALA A 485 -2.84 6.32 26.08
CA ALA A 485 -4.24 6.27 25.69
C ALA A 485 -4.48 5.41 24.44
N ALA A 486 -3.66 5.57 23.40
CA ALA A 486 -3.76 4.79 22.18
C ALA A 486 -3.52 3.30 22.44
N VAL A 487 -2.49 2.95 23.22
CA VAL A 487 -2.19 1.56 23.59
C VAL A 487 -3.30 0.95 24.42
N GLN A 488 -3.80 1.67 25.42
CA GLN A 488 -4.91 1.20 26.25
C GLN A 488 -6.15 0.94 25.40
N ALA A 489 -6.47 1.87 24.52
CA ALA A 489 -7.63 1.73 23.66
C ALA A 489 -7.47 0.62 22.61
N LEU A 490 -6.29 0.44 22.01
CA LEU A 490 -6.01 -0.67 21.09
C LEU A 490 -6.08 -2.04 21.79
N ARG A 491 -5.90 -2.09 23.12
CA ARG A 491 -6.15 -3.30 23.93
C ARG A 491 -7.64 -3.50 24.22
N ASP A 492 -8.36 -2.42 24.48
CA ASP A 492 -9.77 -2.46 24.89
C ASP A 492 -10.72 -2.70 23.72
N VAL A 493 -10.46 -2.03 22.59
CA VAL A 493 -11.05 -2.40 21.31
C VAL A 493 -10.48 -3.78 21.05
N ARG A 494 -11.31 -4.81 21.21
CA ARG A 494 -11.00 -6.20 20.82
C ARG A 494 -10.89 -6.29 19.30
N LEU A 495 -10.02 -5.48 18.71
CA LEU A 495 -9.52 -5.64 17.37
C LEU A 495 -9.08 -7.09 17.30
N THR A 496 -9.43 -7.75 16.20
CA THR A 496 -9.13 -9.16 15.98
C THR A 496 -7.62 -9.44 15.93
N TYR A 497 -6.79 -8.41 16.12
CA TYR A 497 -5.38 -8.37 15.76
C TYR A 497 -4.56 -7.92 16.97
N PRO A 498 -4.24 -8.87 17.86
CA PRO A 498 -3.33 -8.61 18.96
C PRO A 498 -1.94 -8.28 18.40
N PRO A 499 -1.10 -7.60 19.20
CA PRO A 499 0.29 -7.39 18.84
C PRO A 499 1.00 -8.74 18.73
N LEU A 500 2.19 -8.75 18.13
CA LEU A 500 3.03 -9.95 18.04
C LEU A 500 3.19 -10.58 19.43
N THR A 501 2.79 -11.84 19.54
CA THR A 501 2.98 -12.66 20.74
C THR A 501 4.46 -13.01 20.93
N VAL A 502 4.82 -13.43 22.14
CA VAL A 502 6.19 -13.88 22.45
C VAL A 502 6.60 -15.03 21.54
N GLU A 503 5.70 -15.97 21.27
CA GLU A 503 5.93 -17.10 20.37
C GLU A 503 6.17 -16.64 18.93
N GLN A 504 5.40 -15.66 18.45
CA GLN A 504 5.62 -15.08 17.12
C GLN A 504 6.95 -14.36 17.03
N TRP A 505 7.38 -13.67 18.10
CA TRP A 505 8.69 -13.04 18.11
C TRP A 505 9.84 -14.05 18.10
N GLN A 506 9.72 -15.17 18.83
CA GLN A 506 10.68 -16.26 18.70
C GLN A 506 10.77 -16.77 17.26
N ALA A 507 9.62 -16.88 16.57
CA ALA A 507 9.58 -17.25 15.17
C ALA A 507 10.14 -16.16 14.23
N VAL A 508 10.13 -14.88 14.62
CA VAL A 508 10.84 -13.79 13.93
C VAL A 508 12.35 -13.98 14.04
N GLU A 509 12.85 -14.27 15.24
CA GLU A 509 14.28 -14.48 15.52
C GLU A 509 14.85 -15.67 14.75
N GLU A 510 14.13 -16.80 14.74
CA GLU A 510 14.51 -17.98 13.95
C GLU A 510 14.59 -17.64 12.46
N ARG A 511 13.58 -16.94 11.93
CA ARG A 511 13.55 -16.55 10.51
C ARG A 511 14.59 -15.51 10.14
N ARG A 512 14.98 -14.63 11.07
CA ARG A 512 16.06 -13.68 10.86
C ARG A 512 17.35 -14.42 10.51
N GLY A 513 17.67 -15.44 11.30
CA GLY A 513 18.82 -16.32 11.04
C GLY A 513 18.72 -17.03 9.68
N ASP A 514 17.53 -17.43 9.27
CA ASP A 514 17.30 -18.06 7.96
C ASP A 514 17.45 -17.09 6.78
N LEU A 515 16.98 -15.85 6.93
CA LEU A 515 17.06 -14.81 5.89
C LEU A 515 18.48 -14.28 5.69
N ALA A 516 19.30 -14.28 6.75
CA ALA A 516 20.70 -13.87 6.68
C ALA A 516 21.60 -14.88 5.96
N ARG A 517 21.15 -16.14 5.77
CA ARG A 517 21.93 -17.15 5.06
C ARG A 517 22.00 -16.85 3.57
N ALA A 518 23.19 -17.02 2.98
CA ALA A 518 23.40 -16.81 1.56
C ALA A 518 22.54 -17.79 0.73
N PRO A 519 22.04 -17.39 -0.45
CA PRO A 519 21.30 -18.29 -1.33
C PRO A 519 22.14 -19.53 -1.67
N GLY A 520 21.69 -20.70 -1.23
CA GLY A 520 22.38 -21.99 -1.43
C GLY A 520 23.01 -22.60 -0.17
N ASP A 521 23.12 -21.83 0.92
CA ASP A 521 23.64 -22.34 2.19
C ASP A 521 22.51 -22.91 3.07
N GLY A 522 22.25 -24.20 2.87
CA GLY A 522 21.38 -25.02 3.71
C GLY A 522 20.04 -25.40 3.07
N PRO A 523 19.18 -26.12 3.82
CA PRO A 523 17.86 -26.50 3.35
C PRO A 523 17.04 -25.24 3.03
N GLU A 524 16.28 -25.31 1.93
CA GLU A 524 15.39 -24.24 1.51
C GLU A 524 14.40 -23.93 2.65
N PRO A 525 14.29 -22.66 3.08
CA PRO A 525 13.43 -22.30 4.20
C PRO A 525 11.99 -22.74 3.92
N VAL A 526 11.37 -23.41 4.90
CA VAL A 526 10.01 -23.93 4.77
C VAL A 526 9.05 -22.77 4.63
N VAL A 527 8.30 -22.76 3.53
CA VAL A 527 7.39 -21.68 3.16
C VAL A 527 6.10 -21.79 4.00
N PRO A 528 5.80 -20.82 4.88
CA PRO A 528 4.73 -21.04 5.83
C PRO A 528 3.35 -20.59 5.30
N ALA A 529 2.29 -21.23 5.79
CA ALA A 529 0.96 -21.21 5.17
C ALA A 529 0.03 -20.07 5.65
N ARG A 530 0.38 -19.28 6.67
CA ARG A 530 -0.55 -18.37 7.36
C ARG A 530 -0.21 -16.87 7.20
N PRO A 531 -1.12 -15.91 7.49
CA PRO A 531 -0.86 -14.47 7.40
C PRO A 531 0.20 -13.95 8.36
N GLU A 532 0.20 -14.47 9.59
CA GLU A 532 1.14 -14.12 10.65
C GLU A 532 2.58 -14.34 10.20
N THR A 533 2.77 -15.30 9.30
CA THR A 533 4.05 -15.58 8.67
C THR A 533 4.61 -14.43 7.85
N LEU A 534 3.79 -13.72 7.06
CA LEU A 534 4.33 -12.63 6.26
C LEU A 534 4.74 -11.46 7.16
N LEU A 535 3.95 -11.21 8.21
CA LEU A 535 4.32 -10.25 9.25
C LEU A 535 5.63 -10.64 9.95
N GLU A 536 5.76 -11.92 10.34
CA GLU A 536 6.98 -12.46 10.94
C GLU A 536 8.19 -12.33 9.99
N LEU A 537 8.02 -12.62 8.69
CA LEU A 537 9.06 -12.47 7.68
C LEU A 537 9.48 -11.01 7.48
N LEU A 538 8.53 -10.07 7.47
CA LEU A 538 8.82 -8.64 7.35
C LEU A 538 9.58 -8.11 8.56
N ASN A 539 9.17 -8.52 9.77
CA ASN A 539 9.89 -8.16 10.99
C ASN A 539 11.31 -8.75 10.97
N ALA A 540 11.46 -10.04 10.62
CA ALA A 540 12.75 -10.69 10.52
C ALA A 540 13.68 -9.99 9.50
N ALA A 541 13.15 -9.65 8.33
CA ALA A 541 13.90 -8.95 7.28
C ALA A 541 14.33 -7.54 7.73
N TRP A 542 13.46 -6.79 8.41
CA TRP A 542 13.79 -5.46 8.91
C TRP A 542 14.84 -5.49 10.02
N VAL A 543 14.74 -6.45 10.96
CA VAL A 543 15.73 -6.61 12.03
C VAL A 543 17.10 -7.00 11.43
N ALA A 544 17.15 -8.01 10.55
CA ALA A 544 18.39 -8.38 9.85
C ALA A 544 19.03 -7.19 9.11
N ARG A 545 18.19 -6.34 8.48
CA ARG A 545 18.65 -5.14 7.80
C ARG A 545 19.22 -4.09 8.75
N LEU A 546 18.58 -3.88 9.91
CA LEU A 546 19.05 -2.93 10.92
C LEU A 546 20.41 -3.31 11.50
N GLU A 547 20.64 -4.60 11.69
CA GLU A 547 21.89 -5.14 12.26
C GLU A 547 23.02 -5.24 11.22
N GLY A 548 22.68 -5.16 9.94
CA GLY A 548 23.64 -5.21 8.84
C GLY A 548 24.05 -6.64 8.45
N ASP A 549 23.24 -7.63 8.80
CA ASP A 549 23.53 -9.05 8.53
C ASP A 549 23.51 -9.38 7.03
N ALA A 550 22.65 -8.71 6.26
CA ALA A 550 22.50 -8.92 4.83
C ALA A 550 22.08 -7.62 4.10
N GLY A 551 22.43 -7.54 2.81
CA GLY A 551 22.04 -6.42 1.97
C GLY A 551 20.52 -6.36 1.73
N PRO A 552 19.94 -5.15 1.55
CA PRO A 552 18.49 -5.00 1.39
C PRO A 552 17.95 -5.75 0.17
N ASP A 553 18.70 -5.84 -0.92
CA ASP A 553 18.22 -6.57 -2.12
C ASP A 553 18.16 -8.09 -1.88
N VAL A 554 19.10 -8.63 -1.10
CA VAL A 554 19.14 -10.06 -0.75
C VAL A 554 17.93 -10.42 0.13
N LEU A 555 17.67 -9.60 1.16
CA LEU A 555 16.54 -9.79 2.06
C LEU A 555 15.20 -9.63 1.32
N ALA A 556 15.06 -8.60 0.48
CA ALA A 556 13.84 -8.38 -0.31
C ALA A 556 13.58 -9.52 -1.31
N ALA A 557 14.63 -10.03 -1.96
CA ALA A 557 14.53 -11.19 -2.85
C ALA A 557 14.15 -12.45 -2.08
N ALA A 558 14.69 -12.65 -0.87
CA ALA A 558 14.35 -13.79 -0.02
C ALA A 558 12.87 -13.76 0.41
N VAL A 559 12.37 -12.61 0.87
CA VAL A 559 10.94 -12.45 1.24
C VAL A 559 10.04 -12.67 0.02
N THR A 560 10.38 -12.08 -1.13
CA THR A 560 9.61 -12.23 -2.37
C THR A 560 9.55 -13.69 -2.84
N ARG A 561 10.68 -14.40 -2.82
CA ARG A 561 10.75 -15.82 -3.18
C ARG A 561 9.89 -16.68 -2.24
N LEU A 562 10.04 -16.50 -0.93
CA LEU A 562 9.23 -17.21 0.07
C LEU A 562 7.73 -16.96 -0.13
N TRP A 563 7.35 -15.72 -0.44
CA TRP A 563 5.97 -15.38 -0.81
C TRP A 563 5.50 -16.10 -2.09
N GLN A 564 6.32 -16.14 -3.13
CA GLN A 564 5.98 -16.80 -4.39
C GLN A 564 5.77 -18.31 -4.21
N HIS A 565 6.60 -18.99 -3.43
CA HIS A 565 6.43 -20.42 -3.15
C HIS A 565 5.11 -20.74 -2.45
N ARG A 566 4.57 -19.83 -1.63
CA ARG A 566 3.26 -20.01 -0.97
C ARG A 566 2.16 -20.11 -2.02
N SER A 567 2.24 -19.25 -3.04
CA SER A 567 1.24 -19.18 -4.10
C SER A 567 1.22 -20.43 -4.99
N THR A 568 2.36 -21.13 -5.12
CA THR A 568 2.50 -22.36 -5.93
C THR A 568 2.30 -23.63 -5.10
N GLY A 569 2.73 -23.65 -3.83
CA GLY A 569 2.74 -24.84 -2.95
C GLY A 569 1.36 -25.33 -2.49
N THR A 570 0.32 -24.50 -2.55
CA THR A 570 -1.07 -24.96 -2.31
C THR A 570 -1.58 -25.94 -3.38
N SER A 571 -0.79 -26.21 -4.43
CA SER A 571 -1.14 -27.13 -5.52
C SER A 571 -0.48 -28.52 -5.42
N GLY A 572 0.46 -28.76 -4.49
CA GLY A 572 1.35 -29.94 -4.53
C GLY A 572 1.19 -31.00 -3.44
N LEU A 573 0.45 -30.75 -2.36
CA LEU A 573 0.25 -31.74 -1.29
C LEU A 573 -0.84 -32.74 -1.69
N GLY A 574 -0.49 -33.73 -2.53
CA GLY A 574 -1.42 -34.81 -2.83
C GLY A 574 -1.12 -35.81 -3.93
N THR A 575 0.10 -35.98 -4.45
CA THR A 575 0.41 -37.17 -5.29
C THR A 575 1.90 -37.53 -5.23
N SER A 576 2.35 -38.11 -4.12
CA SER A 576 3.54 -38.97 -4.14
C SER A 576 3.17 -40.31 -4.79
N GLY A 577 2.99 -40.29 -6.12
CA GLY A 577 2.74 -41.46 -6.96
C GLY A 577 3.95 -41.72 -7.83
N THR A 578 4.54 -42.90 -7.66
CA THR A 578 5.71 -43.47 -8.32
C THR A 578 5.80 -43.18 -9.83
N GLY A 579 7.01 -42.83 -10.27
CA GLY A 579 7.31 -42.35 -11.61
C GLY A 579 6.88 -43.28 -12.75
N SER A 580 6.36 -42.66 -13.80
CA SER A 580 6.37 -43.19 -15.16
C SER A 580 6.71 -42.03 -16.10
N SER A 581 7.92 -42.06 -16.63
CA SER A 581 8.41 -41.12 -17.63
C SER A 581 7.80 -41.44 -19.00
N LEU A 582 7.02 -40.50 -19.55
CA LEU A 582 6.64 -40.50 -20.97
C LEU A 582 7.22 -39.24 -21.64
N PRO A 583 7.88 -39.35 -22.80
CA PRO A 583 8.51 -38.21 -23.45
C PRO A 583 7.50 -37.48 -24.35
N HIS A 584 7.17 -36.23 -24.03
CA HIS A 584 6.47 -35.36 -24.96
C HIS A 584 7.46 -34.68 -25.91
N ARG A 585 7.51 -35.18 -27.15
CA ARG A 585 7.99 -34.44 -28.32
C ARG A 585 6.94 -33.39 -28.69
N ILE A 586 7.27 -32.11 -28.54
CA ILE A 586 6.53 -31.01 -29.17
C ILE A 586 7.28 -30.63 -30.45
N GLY A 587 6.66 -30.92 -31.59
CA GLY A 587 7.13 -30.46 -32.90
C GLY A 587 6.78 -28.98 -33.07
N ALA A 588 7.80 -28.17 -33.32
CA ALA A 588 7.64 -26.80 -33.80
C ALA A 588 7.22 -26.83 -35.27
N GLY A 589 6.02 -26.33 -35.56
CA GLY A 589 5.59 -25.98 -36.91
C GLY A 589 5.58 -24.47 -37.08
N ARG A 590 6.52 -23.93 -37.88
CA ARG A 590 6.42 -22.63 -38.54
C ARG A 590 6.03 -22.86 -40.00
N GLN A 591 4.93 -22.28 -40.46
CA GLN A 591 4.87 -21.21 -41.48
C GLN A 591 3.41 -20.80 -41.68
#